data_AF-A0A534D445-F1
#
_entry.id   AF-A0A534D445-F1
#
_cell.length_a   1.000
_cell.length_b   1.000
_cell.length_c   1.000
_cell.angle_alpha   90.00
_cell.angle_beta   90.00
_cell.angle_gamma   90.00
#
_symmetry.space_group_name_H-M   'P 1'
#
loop_
_entity.id
_entity.type
_entity.pdbx_description
1 polymer ?
#
loop_
_entity_poly.entity_id
_entity_poly.type
_entity_poly.pdbx_seq_one_letter_code
_entity_poly.pdbx_strand_id
1 'polypeptide(L)'
;MSLPIWDIAVQTEGRARLNVASFAAVTSDPLLRTAIELNAFEEGRHKHVLSNLVAAYGIALAPEPHYVVQGDPEWAFMVTGYSECIDSFFAFGLFESAKRSAFFPQALVDTFEPVIQEEARHILFFVNWAAWHRRTMPLWRRPFFELKVLAVWLLLIWERIGIARDVGSGVQDNNFTMSGAKSLGDDIDVAGLIDLCLAENRRRMSPYDPRLLRPFAVPALARWVRRFMRS
;
A
#
# COMPACT_ATOMS: atom_id res chain seq x y z
N MET A 1 1.69 -15.25 -21.69
CA MET A 1 0.81 -15.36 -20.50
C MET A 1 0.86 -14.02 -19.79
N SER A 2 -0.24 -13.26 -19.75
CA SER A 2 -0.35 -12.14 -18.81
C SER A 2 -0.56 -12.73 -17.42
N LEU A 3 0.23 -12.29 -16.43
CA LEU A 3 -0.07 -12.57 -15.04
C LEU A 3 -0.92 -11.39 -14.55
N PRO A 4 -2.20 -11.60 -14.18
CA PRO A 4 -3.11 -10.50 -13.83
C PRO A 4 -2.61 -9.60 -12.69
N ILE A 5 -1.71 -10.11 -11.85
CA ILE A 5 -1.04 -9.34 -10.79
C ILE A 5 -0.33 -8.09 -11.32
N TRP A 6 0.27 -8.14 -12.51
CA TRP A 6 1.02 -7.00 -13.06
C TRP A 6 0.09 -5.89 -13.55
N ASP A 7 -1.05 -6.26 -14.15
CA ASP A 7 -2.10 -5.30 -14.51
C ASP A 7 -2.61 -4.60 -13.26
N ILE A 8 -2.93 -5.38 -12.21
CA ILE A 8 -3.39 -4.87 -10.92
C ILE A 8 -2.36 -3.92 -10.30
N ALA A 9 -1.08 -4.29 -10.29
CA ALA A 9 -0.01 -3.47 -9.71
C ALA A 9 0.08 -2.11 -10.42
N VAL A 10 0.26 -2.11 -11.75
CA VAL A 10 0.38 -0.88 -12.55
C VAL A 10 -0.86 0.01 -12.42
N GLN A 11 -2.06 -0.59 -12.40
CA GLN A 11 -3.30 0.16 -12.27
C GLN A 11 -3.50 0.74 -10.86
N THR A 12 -3.04 0.03 -9.83
CA THR A 12 -3.07 0.49 -8.44
C THR A 12 -2.21 1.74 -8.29
N GLU A 13 -0.98 1.72 -8.80
CA GLU A 13 -0.09 2.90 -8.81
C GLU A 13 -0.71 4.09 -9.56
N GLY A 14 -1.31 3.82 -10.72
CA GLY A 14 -1.98 4.85 -11.52
C GLY A 14 -3.12 5.54 -10.77
N ARG A 15 -3.92 4.76 -10.04
CA ARG A 15 -5.01 5.26 -9.20
C ARG A 15 -4.50 5.97 -7.94
N ALA A 16 -3.46 5.43 -7.29
CA ALA A 16 -2.83 6.04 -6.11
C ALA A 16 -2.30 7.43 -6.46
N ARG A 17 -1.51 7.54 -7.53
CA ARG A 17 -1.06 8.84 -8.08
C ARG A 17 -2.21 9.84 -8.23
N LEU A 18 -3.31 9.42 -8.87
CA LEU A 18 -4.42 10.32 -9.15
C LEU A 18 -5.11 10.79 -7.86
N ASN A 19 -5.35 9.88 -6.92
CA ASN A 19 -5.96 10.20 -5.64
C ASN A 19 -5.09 11.17 -4.83
N VAL A 20 -3.79 10.90 -4.71
CA VAL A 20 -2.84 11.76 -4.00
C VAL A 20 -2.74 13.14 -4.66
N ALA A 21 -2.61 13.19 -6.00
CA ALA A 21 -2.57 14.45 -6.75
C ALA A 21 -3.87 15.27 -6.60
N SER A 22 -5.02 14.61 -6.56
CA SER A 22 -6.31 15.31 -6.38
C SER A 22 -6.40 16.01 -5.02
N PHE A 23 -5.83 15.41 -3.97
CA PHE A 23 -5.79 15.99 -2.65
C PHE A 23 -4.76 17.12 -2.54
N ALA A 24 -3.61 16.99 -3.22
CA ALA A 24 -2.66 18.10 -3.34
C ALA A 24 -3.32 19.36 -3.93
N ALA A 25 -4.11 19.20 -4.99
CA ALA A 25 -4.77 20.31 -5.68
C ALA A 25 -5.70 21.15 -4.78
N VAL A 26 -6.31 20.54 -3.76
CA VAL A 26 -7.19 21.21 -2.80
C VAL A 26 -6.50 21.59 -1.48
N THR A 27 -5.24 21.18 -1.28
CA THR A 27 -4.49 21.46 -0.05
C THR A 27 -4.01 22.90 -0.03
N SER A 28 -4.40 23.70 0.96
CA SER A 28 -4.05 25.13 1.03
C SER A 28 -2.64 25.41 1.58
N ASP A 29 -2.16 24.59 2.53
CA ASP A 29 -0.83 24.76 3.10
C ASP A 29 0.25 24.43 2.05
N PRO A 30 1.16 25.36 1.72
CA PRO A 30 2.08 25.19 0.60
C PRO A 30 3.11 24.08 0.85
N LEU A 31 3.60 23.92 2.08
CA LEU A 31 4.59 22.89 2.39
C LEU A 31 3.95 21.51 2.38
N LEU A 32 2.73 21.40 2.92
CA LEU A 32 1.97 20.17 2.87
C LEU A 32 1.62 19.79 1.43
N ARG A 33 1.20 20.77 0.61
CA ARG A 33 0.91 20.56 -0.82
C ARG A 33 2.13 19.98 -1.52
N THR A 34 3.31 20.59 -1.36
CA THR A 34 4.55 20.09 -1.97
C THR A 34 4.87 18.66 -1.53
N ALA A 35 4.68 18.32 -0.26
CA ALA A 35 4.90 16.95 0.22
C ALA A 35 3.93 15.94 -0.44
N ILE A 36 2.65 16.31 -0.62
CA ILE A 36 1.65 15.47 -1.29
C ILE A 36 1.94 15.36 -2.79
N GLU A 37 2.37 16.44 -3.45
CA GLU A 37 2.76 16.43 -4.87
C GLU A 37 3.98 15.54 -5.13
N LEU A 38 4.98 15.56 -4.23
CA LEU A 38 6.13 14.67 -4.30
C LEU A 38 5.71 13.21 -4.13
N ASN A 39 4.81 12.93 -3.18
CA ASN A 39 4.25 11.59 -3.01
C ASN A 39 3.54 11.14 -4.31
N ALA A 40 2.62 11.94 -4.87
CA ALA A 40 1.93 11.60 -6.12
C ALA A 40 2.89 11.39 -7.31
N PHE A 41 3.98 12.15 -7.37
CA PHE A 41 5.03 11.96 -8.37
C PHE A 41 5.70 10.58 -8.23
N GLU A 42 6.01 10.16 -7.01
CA GLU A 42 6.63 8.88 -6.70
C GLU A 42 5.71 7.70 -7.04
N GLU A 43 4.42 7.75 -6.68
CA GLU A 43 3.40 6.78 -7.14
C GLU A 43 3.42 6.64 -8.68
N GLY A 44 3.46 7.78 -9.38
CA GLY A 44 3.59 7.80 -10.83
C GLY A 44 4.87 7.15 -11.35
N ARG A 45 5.97 7.31 -10.61
CA ARG A 45 7.27 6.73 -10.94
C ARG A 45 7.28 5.22 -10.68
N HIS A 46 6.62 4.74 -9.61
CA HIS A 46 6.46 3.32 -9.30
C HIS A 46 5.75 2.60 -10.44
N LYS A 47 4.66 3.20 -10.94
CA LYS A 47 3.98 2.74 -12.15
C LYS A 47 4.95 2.57 -13.33
N HIS A 48 5.76 3.59 -13.62
CA HIS A 48 6.72 3.55 -14.72
C HIS A 48 7.78 2.45 -14.53
N VAL A 49 8.29 2.26 -13.31
CA VAL A 49 9.23 1.18 -12.99
C VAL A 49 8.58 -0.19 -13.23
N LEU A 50 7.35 -0.40 -12.77
CA LEU A 50 6.60 -1.64 -12.98
C LEU A 50 6.30 -1.89 -14.46
N SER A 51 5.85 -0.89 -15.22
CA SER A 51 5.58 -1.01 -16.65
C SER A 51 6.84 -1.37 -17.45
N ASN A 52 7.97 -0.76 -17.12
CA ASN A 52 9.25 -1.08 -17.77
C ASN A 52 9.76 -2.47 -17.40
N LEU A 53 9.56 -2.89 -16.15
CA LEU A 53 9.88 -4.24 -15.71
C LEU A 53 9.16 -5.27 -16.60
N VAL A 54 7.83 -5.21 -16.64
CA VAL A 54 7.03 -6.23 -17.31
C VAL A 54 7.27 -6.22 -18.83
N ALA A 55 7.53 -5.05 -19.41
CA ALA A 55 7.95 -4.91 -20.79
C ALA A 55 9.29 -5.59 -21.07
N ALA A 56 10.27 -5.46 -20.17
CA ALA A 56 11.59 -6.11 -20.30
C ALA A 56 11.50 -7.65 -20.32
N TYR A 57 10.49 -8.22 -19.67
CA TYR A 57 10.21 -9.66 -19.66
C TYR A 57 9.19 -10.11 -20.72
N GLY A 58 8.76 -9.21 -21.63
CA GLY A 58 7.80 -9.53 -22.69
C GLY A 58 6.38 -9.82 -22.18
N ILE A 59 6.05 -9.36 -20.97
CA ILE A 59 4.72 -9.51 -20.37
C ILE A 59 3.86 -8.35 -20.87
N ALA A 60 2.85 -8.67 -21.69
CA ALA A 60 1.89 -7.69 -22.17
C ALA A 60 0.94 -7.28 -21.05
N LEU A 61 0.83 -5.98 -20.81
CA LEU A 61 -0.17 -5.39 -19.92
C LEU A 61 -1.49 -5.20 -20.66
N ALA A 62 -2.60 -5.35 -19.94
CA ALA A 62 -3.91 -4.91 -20.40
C ALA A 62 -3.92 -3.39 -20.62
N PRO A 63 -4.77 -2.88 -21.53
CA PRO A 63 -4.97 -1.44 -21.67
C PRO A 63 -5.38 -0.83 -20.32
N GLU A 64 -4.72 0.27 -19.96
CA GLU A 64 -5.04 0.94 -18.71
C GLU A 64 -6.44 1.55 -18.77
N PRO A 65 -7.22 1.46 -17.67
CA PRO A 65 -8.49 2.15 -17.58
C PRO A 65 -8.27 3.66 -17.57
N HIS A 66 -9.29 4.40 -18.02
CA HIS A 66 -9.28 5.84 -17.84
C HIS A 66 -9.44 6.18 -16.36
N TYR A 67 -8.37 6.63 -15.71
CA TYR A 67 -8.42 7.03 -14.30
C TYR A 67 -9.26 8.30 -14.15
N VAL A 68 -10.31 8.23 -13.35
CA VAL A 68 -11.18 9.37 -13.05
C VAL A 68 -11.04 9.69 -11.57
N VAL A 69 -10.86 10.97 -11.24
CA VAL A 69 -10.96 11.43 -9.85
C VAL A 69 -12.40 11.22 -9.42
N GLN A 70 -12.63 10.32 -8.48
CA GLN A 70 -13.98 10.05 -7.98
C GLN A 70 -14.18 10.71 -6.61
N GLY A 71 -15.24 11.51 -6.50
CA GLY A 71 -15.75 12.01 -5.22
C GLY A 71 -14.85 13.04 -4.52
N ASP A 72 -14.82 12.96 -3.19
CA ASP A 72 -14.09 13.87 -2.29
C ASP A 72 -12.58 13.55 -2.32
N PRO A 73 -11.69 14.50 -2.70
CA PRO A 73 -10.24 14.28 -2.69
C PRO A 73 -9.67 13.86 -1.33
N GLU A 74 -10.22 14.36 -0.21
CA GLU A 74 -9.77 13.96 1.12
C GLU A 74 -10.13 12.50 1.40
N TRP A 75 -11.33 12.07 1.01
CA TRP A 75 -11.74 10.68 1.08
C TRP A 75 -10.83 9.78 0.25
N ALA A 76 -10.57 10.14 -1.01
CA ALA A 76 -9.73 9.38 -1.92
C ALA A 76 -8.30 9.22 -1.37
N PHE A 77 -7.73 10.30 -0.84
CA PHE A 77 -6.42 10.28 -0.18
C PHE A 77 -6.40 9.41 1.08
N MET A 78 -7.46 9.45 1.89
CA MET A 78 -7.57 8.58 3.07
C MET A 78 -7.70 7.10 2.70
N VAL A 79 -8.50 6.75 1.70
CA VAL A 79 -8.65 5.37 1.22
C VAL A 79 -7.29 4.85 0.73
N THR A 80 -6.61 5.62 -0.12
CA THR A 80 -5.26 5.28 -0.60
C THR A 80 -4.28 5.09 0.55
N GLY A 81 -4.09 6.08 1.43
CA GLY A 81 -3.09 6.00 2.49
C GLY A 81 -3.35 4.93 3.56
N TYR A 82 -4.62 4.65 3.91
CA TYR A 82 -4.93 3.53 4.80
C TYR A 82 -4.78 2.18 4.09
N SER A 83 -5.04 2.09 2.78
CA SER A 83 -4.78 0.85 2.02
C SER A 83 -3.29 0.58 1.93
N GLU A 84 -2.46 1.58 1.59
CA GLU A 84 -1.00 1.45 1.58
C GLU A 84 -0.46 1.00 2.95
N CYS A 85 -1.00 1.51 4.06
CA CYS A 85 -0.61 1.01 5.39
C CYS A 85 -0.80 -0.52 5.56
N ILE A 86 -1.78 -1.11 4.88
CA ILE A 86 -2.02 -2.56 4.86
C ILE A 86 -1.12 -3.21 3.82
N ASP A 87 -1.12 -2.68 2.60
CA ASP A 87 -0.46 -3.29 1.44
C ASP A 87 1.06 -3.24 1.58
N SER A 88 1.65 -2.11 1.96
CA SER A 88 3.09 -2.00 2.22
C SER A 88 3.52 -2.94 3.36
N PHE A 89 2.72 -3.11 4.42
CA PHE A 89 3.06 -4.03 5.52
C PHE A 89 3.26 -5.48 5.04
N PHE A 90 2.37 -5.98 4.18
CA PHE A 90 2.50 -7.32 3.63
C PHE A 90 3.51 -7.39 2.47
N ALA A 91 3.55 -6.39 1.60
CA ALA A 91 4.52 -6.29 0.53
C ALA A 91 5.95 -6.32 1.08
N PHE A 92 6.19 -5.71 2.24
CA PHE A 92 7.48 -5.73 2.92
C PHE A 92 7.99 -7.14 3.24
N GLY A 93 7.14 -8.00 3.79
CA GLY A 93 7.50 -9.38 4.10
C GLY A 93 7.56 -10.27 2.86
N LEU A 94 6.62 -10.09 1.91
CA LEU A 94 6.62 -10.82 0.64
C LEU A 94 7.87 -10.52 -0.18
N PHE A 95 8.28 -9.26 -0.24
CA PHE A 95 9.49 -8.84 -0.94
C PHE A 95 10.76 -9.45 -0.34
N GLU A 96 10.88 -9.43 0.98
CA GLU A 96 12.01 -10.06 1.68
C GLU A 96 11.98 -11.59 1.52
N SER A 97 10.81 -12.21 1.54
CA SER A 97 10.65 -13.64 1.26
C SER A 97 11.12 -13.99 -0.16
N ALA A 98 10.72 -13.21 -1.16
CA ALA A 98 11.11 -13.40 -2.55
C ALA A 98 12.63 -13.19 -2.78
N LYS A 99 13.23 -12.24 -2.05
CA LYS A 99 14.67 -12.02 -2.03
C LYS A 99 15.43 -13.22 -1.45
N ARG A 100 14.94 -13.80 -0.35
CA ARG A 100 15.57 -14.96 0.30
C ARG A 100 15.45 -16.25 -0.50
N SER A 101 14.34 -16.45 -1.20
CA SER A 101 14.10 -17.64 -2.01
C SER A 101 14.87 -17.64 -3.35
N ALA A 102 15.56 -16.55 -3.68
CA ALA A 102 16.18 -16.33 -4.99
C ALA A 102 15.19 -16.51 -6.16
N PHE A 103 13.90 -16.31 -5.90
CA PHE A 103 12.84 -16.45 -6.91
C PHE A 103 13.02 -15.43 -8.05
N PHE A 104 13.51 -14.24 -7.72
CA PHE A 104 13.89 -13.21 -8.68
C PHE A 104 15.40 -13.00 -8.70
N PRO A 105 15.99 -12.63 -9.86
CA PRO A 105 17.38 -12.22 -9.93
C PRO A 105 17.67 -11.05 -8.98
N GLN A 106 18.84 -11.04 -8.31
CA GLN A 106 19.18 -10.01 -7.34
C GLN A 106 19.12 -8.58 -7.93
N ALA A 107 19.59 -8.40 -9.18
CA ALA A 107 19.52 -7.10 -9.86
C ALA A 107 18.08 -6.58 -10.02
N LEU A 108 17.11 -7.50 -10.18
CA LEU A 108 15.70 -7.13 -10.24
C LEU A 108 15.21 -6.69 -8.85
N VAL A 109 15.54 -7.44 -7.80
CA VAL A 109 15.21 -7.06 -6.42
C VAL A 109 15.82 -5.69 -6.07
N ASP A 110 17.08 -5.46 -6.40
CA ASP A 110 17.78 -4.20 -6.11
C ASP A 110 17.14 -2.99 -6.83
N THR A 111 16.56 -3.21 -8.01
CA THR A 111 15.80 -2.16 -8.74
C THR A 111 14.53 -1.74 -7.99
N PHE A 112 13.92 -2.66 -7.23
CA PHE A 112 12.70 -2.40 -6.47
C PHE A 112 12.93 -1.96 -5.03
N GLU A 113 14.09 -2.22 -4.42
CA GLU A 113 14.35 -1.80 -3.04
C GLU A 113 14.09 -0.29 -2.80
N PRO A 114 14.46 0.64 -3.71
CA PRO A 114 14.09 2.05 -3.57
C PRO A 114 12.57 2.26 -3.56
N VAL A 115 11.82 1.60 -4.44
CA VAL A 115 10.34 1.67 -4.49
C VAL A 115 9.76 1.25 -3.13
N ILE A 116 10.20 0.11 -2.60
CA ILE A 116 9.72 -0.39 -1.30
C ILE A 116 10.10 0.54 -0.13
N GLN A 117 11.24 1.25 -0.21
CA GLN A 117 11.60 2.25 0.80
C GLN A 117 10.79 3.54 0.67
N GLU A 118 10.39 3.93 -0.54
CA GLU A 118 9.50 5.07 -0.77
C GLU A 118 8.10 4.81 -0.22
N GLU A 119 7.56 3.61 -0.43
CA GLU A 119 6.32 3.11 0.19
C GLU A 119 6.34 3.26 1.72
N ALA A 120 7.47 2.93 2.36
CA ALA A 120 7.63 3.14 3.81
C ALA A 120 7.54 4.62 4.19
N ARG A 121 8.06 5.53 3.36
CA ARG A 121 7.96 6.97 3.58
C ARG A 121 6.54 7.48 3.34
N HIS A 122 5.82 6.95 2.38
CA HIS A 122 4.43 7.33 2.08
C HIS A 122 3.50 7.02 3.25
N ILE A 123 3.54 5.79 3.76
CA ILE A 123 2.72 5.42 4.92
C ILE A 123 3.14 6.16 6.19
N LEU A 124 4.44 6.45 6.36
CA LEU A 124 4.94 7.28 7.47
C LEU A 124 4.41 8.72 7.36
N PHE A 125 4.46 9.32 6.18
CA PHE A 125 3.90 10.65 5.91
C PHE A 125 2.39 10.66 6.19
N PHE A 126 1.65 9.68 5.66
CA PHE A 126 0.20 9.60 5.80
C PHE A 126 -0.25 9.51 7.27
N VAL A 127 0.35 8.64 8.08
CA VAL A 127 -0.07 8.52 9.49
C VAL A 127 0.23 9.78 10.30
N ASN A 128 1.32 10.48 9.98
CA ASN A 128 1.66 11.75 10.63
C ASN A 128 0.74 12.88 10.13
N TRP A 129 0.41 12.92 8.84
CA TRP A 129 -0.61 13.81 8.30
C TRP A 129 -1.95 13.58 8.99
N ALA A 130 -2.41 12.34 9.12
CA ALA A 130 -3.70 12.02 9.73
C ALA A 130 -3.74 12.44 11.21
N ALA A 131 -2.63 12.38 11.92
CA ALA A 131 -2.53 12.86 13.30
C ALA A 131 -2.50 14.40 13.38
N TRP A 132 -1.74 15.04 12.50
CA TRP A 132 -1.69 16.49 12.38
C TRP A 132 -3.06 17.07 12.01
N HIS A 133 -3.73 16.48 11.01
CA HIS A 133 -5.03 16.90 10.51
C HIS A 133 -6.11 16.83 11.59
N ARG A 134 -6.14 15.75 12.38
CA ARG A 134 -7.00 15.67 13.58
C ARG A 134 -6.76 16.81 14.57
N ARG A 135 -5.49 17.19 14.77
CA ARG A 135 -5.11 18.21 15.75
C ARG A 135 -5.42 19.63 15.26
N THR A 136 -5.20 19.93 13.98
CA THR A 136 -5.41 21.26 13.40
C THR A 136 -6.87 21.55 13.04
N MET A 137 -7.69 20.51 12.87
CA MET A 137 -9.11 20.65 12.58
C MET A 137 -9.92 21.21 13.77
N PRO A 138 -10.93 22.08 13.53
CA PRO A 138 -11.88 22.51 14.54
C PRO A 138 -12.54 21.35 15.29
N LEU A 139 -12.71 21.47 16.60
CA LEU A 139 -13.22 20.39 17.46
C LEU A 139 -14.56 19.81 17.00
N TRP A 140 -15.45 20.65 16.46
CA TRP A 140 -16.77 20.23 15.98
C TRP A 140 -16.74 19.41 14.70
N ARG A 141 -15.68 19.52 13.87
CA ARG A 141 -15.51 18.69 12.67
C ARG A 141 -14.92 17.32 12.98
N ARG A 142 -14.24 17.18 14.13
CA ARG A 142 -13.55 15.92 14.51
C ARG A 142 -14.48 14.70 14.53
N PRO A 143 -15.72 14.75 15.07
CA PRO A 143 -16.62 13.59 15.02
C PRO A 143 -16.91 13.12 13.59
N PHE A 144 -17.11 14.06 12.66
CA PHE A 144 -17.33 13.73 11.24
C PHE A 144 -16.08 13.13 10.60
N PHE A 145 -14.90 13.65 10.94
CA PHE A 145 -13.64 13.09 10.47
C PHE A 145 -13.41 11.66 10.99
N GLU A 146 -13.70 11.38 12.26
CA GLU A 146 -13.56 10.02 12.80
C GLU A 146 -14.60 9.05 12.20
N LEU A 147 -15.82 9.52 11.90
CA LEU A 147 -16.78 8.73 11.12
C LEU A 147 -16.26 8.45 9.70
N LYS A 148 -15.60 9.43 9.07
CA LYS A 148 -14.95 9.25 7.77
C LYS A 148 -13.85 8.19 7.85
N VAL A 149 -12.98 8.25 8.86
CA VAL A 149 -11.94 7.24 9.13
C VAL A 149 -12.56 5.86 9.32
N LEU A 150 -13.61 5.74 10.14
CA LEU A 150 -14.31 4.47 10.37
C LEU A 150 -14.89 3.91 9.07
N ALA A 151 -15.53 4.75 8.26
CA ALA A 151 -16.11 4.34 6.99
C ALA A 151 -15.04 3.86 6.00
N VAL A 152 -13.87 4.51 5.95
CA VAL A 152 -12.72 4.03 5.16
C VAL A 152 -12.27 2.66 5.64
N TRP A 153 -12.10 2.44 6.95
CA TRP A 153 -11.72 1.13 7.47
C TRP A 153 -12.75 0.04 7.17
N LEU A 154 -14.04 0.34 7.30
CA LEU A 154 -15.12 -0.60 6.96
C LEU A 154 -15.08 -0.96 5.47
N LEU A 155 -14.87 0.02 4.59
CA LEU A 155 -14.70 -0.20 3.16
C LEU A 155 -13.50 -1.11 2.87
N LEU A 156 -12.32 -0.81 3.44
CA LEU A 156 -11.10 -1.59 3.21
C LEU A 156 -11.20 -3.03 3.73
N ILE A 157 -11.88 -3.24 4.86
CA ILE A 157 -12.16 -4.57 5.41
C ILE A 157 -13.16 -5.31 4.51
N TRP A 158 -14.22 -4.63 4.07
CA TRP A 158 -15.23 -5.22 3.19
C TRP A 158 -14.63 -5.70 1.87
N GLU A 159 -13.83 -4.87 1.21
CA GLU A 159 -13.13 -5.22 -0.03
C GLU A 159 -12.25 -6.46 0.17
N ARG A 160 -11.50 -6.52 1.28
CA ARG A 160 -10.62 -7.66 1.59
C ARG A 160 -11.39 -8.94 1.93
N ILE A 161 -12.54 -8.86 2.60
CA ILE A 161 -13.41 -10.02 2.86
C ILE A 161 -14.08 -10.50 1.57
N GLY A 162 -14.54 -9.58 0.71
CA GLY A 162 -15.13 -9.89 -0.58
C GLY A 162 -14.19 -10.74 -1.42
N ILE A 163 -12.92 -10.33 -1.51
CA ILE A 163 -11.87 -11.07 -2.23
C ILE A 163 -11.66 -12.46 -1.64
N ALA A 164 -11.59 -12.59 -0.31
CA ALA A 164 -11.42 -13.90 0.35
C ALA A 164 -12.58 -14.87 0.05
N ARG A 165 -13.79 -14.35 -0.18
CA ARG A 165 -14.97 -15.14 -0.58
C ARG A 165 -15.00 -15.44 -2.09
N ASP A 166 -14.54 -14.53 -2.92
CA ASP A 166 -14.55 -14.65 -4.39
C ASP A 166 -13.40 -15.50 -4.96
N VAL A 167 -12.52 -16.03 -4.09
CA VAL A 167 -11.51 -17.04 -4.46
C VAL A 167 -12.13 -18.29 -5.12
N GLY A 168 -13.46 -18.48 -5.02
CA GLY A 168 -14.21 -19.53 -5.74
C GLY A 168 -14.93 -19.13 -7.04
N SER A 169 -15.06 -17.84 -7.40
CA SER A 169 -15.96 -17.42 -8.51
C SER A 169 -15.33 -16.52 -9.59
N GLY A 170 -14.04 -16.20 -9.51
CA GLY A 170 -13.29 -15.69 -10.67
C GLY A 170 -13.55 -14.22 -11.03
N VAL A 171 -14.14 -13.42 -10.15
CA VAL A 171 -14.19 -11.96 -10.30
C VAL A 171 -12.96 -11.35 -9.62
N GLN A 172 -12.13 -10.65 -10.41
CA GLN A 172 -10.84 -10.09 -10.01
C GLN A 172 -10.99 -8.64 -9.54
N ASP A 173 -10.46 -8.34 -8.34
CA ASP A 173 -10.45 -6.99 -7.77
C ASP A 173 -9.05 -6.60 -7.25
N ASN A 174 -8.83 -5.29 -7.10
CA ASN A 174 -7.58 -4.54 -7.17
C ASN A 174 -6.59 -4.69 -5.99
N ASN A 175 -6.45 -5.87 -5.40
CA ASN A 175 -5.59 -6.05 -4.22
C ASN A 175 -4.30 -6.81 -4.53
N PHE A 176 -3.18 -6.08 -4.49
CA PHE A 176 -1.82 -6.56 -4.76
C PHE A 176 -1.37 -7.64 -3.76
N THR A 177 -1.75 -7.50 -2.48
CA THR A 177 -1.28 -8.35 -1.37
C THR A 177 -1.67 -9.82 -1.53
N MET A 178 -2.94 -10.10 -1.79
CA MET A 178 -3.44 -11.48 -1.90
C MET A 178 -3.00 -12.18 -3.18
N SER A 179 -2.92 -11.42 -4.28
CA SER A 179 -2.46 -11.95 -5.56
C SER A 179 -0.96 -12.26 -5.52
N GLY A 180 -0.15 -11.41 -4.88
CA GLY A 180 1.29 -11.63 -4.68
C GLY A 180 1.58 -12.86 -3.82
N ALA A 181 0.83 -13.06 -2.72
CA ALA A 181 0.98 -14.25 -1.87
C ALA A 181 0.68 -15.56 -2.63
N LYS A 182 -0.37 -15.62 -3.46
CA LYS A 182 -0.70 -16.82 -4.26
C LYS A 182 0.36 -17.15 -5.31
N SER A 183 1.02 -16.16 -5.88
CA SER A 183 2.08 -16.38 -6.90
C SER A 183 3.36 -16.98 -6.31
N LEU A 184 3.54 -16.99 -4.99
CA LEU A 184 4.75 -17.46 -4.32
C LEU A 184 4.68 -18.93 -3.83
N GLY A 185 3.59 -19.66 -4.09
CA GLY A 185 3.47 -21.12 -3.87
C GLY A 185 2.60 -21.54 -2.66
N ASP A 186 2.15 -22.80 -2.64
CA ASP A 186 1.19 -23.36 -1.66
C ASP A 186 1.79 -23.70 -0.27
N ASP A 187 3.11 -23.59 -0.09
CA ASP A 187 3.82 -23.89 1.19
C ASP A 187 4.30 -22.60 1.90
N ILE A 188 3.50 -21.53 1.90
CA ILE A 188 3.84 -20.34 2.69
C ILE A 188 3.63 -20.64 4.17
N ASP A 189 4.73 -20.70 4.93
CA ASP A 189 4.69 -20.57 6.38
C ASP A 189 4.14 -19.19 6.74
N VAL A 190 2.84 -19.14 7.01
CA VAL A 190 2.13 -17.89 7.32
C VAL A 190 2.69 -17.25 8.59
N ALA A 191 3.15 -18.04 9.57
CA ALA A 191 3.74 -17.51 10.79
C ALA A 191 5.09 -16.85 10.48
N GLY A 192 5.93 -17.52 9.68
CA GLY A 192 7.19 -16.97 9.17
C GLY A 192 6.99 -15.72 8.32
N LEU A 193 5.99 -15.69 7.44
CA LEU A 193 5.67 -14.50 6.64
C LEU A 193 5.27 -13.32 7.53
N ILE A 194 4.42 -13.53 8.55
CA ILE A 194 4.07 -12.48 9.50
C ILE A 194 5.31 -11.99 10.25
N ASP A 195 6.21 -12.88 10.66
CA ASP A 195 7.47 -12.51 11.31
C ASP A 195 8.35 -11.66 10.38
N LEU A 196 8.43 -12.00 9.09
CA LEU A 196 9.10 -11.18 8.08
C LEU A 196 8.44 -9.80 7.92
N CYS A 197 7.12 -9.73 7.79
CA CYS A 197 6.41 -8.45 7.70
C CYS A 197 6.68 -7.56 8.92
N LEU A 198 6.69 -8.13 10.12
CA LEU A 198 6.98 -7.41 11.37
C LEU A 198 8.45 -6.92 11.44
N ALA A 199 9.40 -7.77 11.06
CA ALA A 199 10.82 -7.43 11.05
C ALA A 199 11.12 -6.33 10.02
N GLU A 200 10.59 -6.49 8.81
CA GLU A 200 10.84 -5.56 7.70
C GLU A 200 10.12 -4.24 7.90
N ASN A 201 8.89 -4.23 8.43
CA ASN A 201 8.23 -2.99 8.82
C ASN A 201 9.05 -2.22 9.86
N ARG A 202 9.72 -2.91 10.80
CA ARG A 202 10.63 -2.25 11.75
C ARG A 202 11.89 -1.73 11.07
N ARG A 203 12.54 -2.55 10.23
CA ARG A 203 13.77 -2.21 9.51
C ARG A 203 13.57 -0.98 8.63
N ARG A 204 12.50 -0.94 7.85
CA ARG A 204 12.21 0.16 6.92
C ARG A 204 11.85 1.46 7.63
N MET A 205 11.28 1.36 8.83
CA MET A 205 10.90 2.51 9.66
C MET A 205 12.01 3.01 10.59
N SER A 206 13.11 2.27 10.77
CA SER A 206 14.16 2.63 11.71
C SER A 206 15.03 3.83 11.31
N PRO A 207 15.27 4.13 10.02
CA PRO A 207 16.07 5.29 9.64
C PRO A 207 15.40 6.64 9.90
N TYR A 208 14.07 6.66 10.08
CA TYR A 208 13.31 7.90 10.27
C TYR A 208 13.30 8.37 11.73
N ASP A 209 13.08 9.67 11.92
CA ASP A 209 13.05 10.32 13.24
C ASP A 209 12.09 9.58 14.19
N PRO A 210 12.55 9.16 15.39
CA PRO A 210 11.74 8.39 16.31
C PRO A 210 10.50 9.11 16.85
N ARG A 211 10.44 10.44 16.74
CA ARG A 211 9.28 11.26 17.12
C ARG A 211 8.11 11.13 16.16
N LEU A 212 8.36 10.68 14.92
CA LEU A 212 7.30 10.45 13.95
C LEU A 212 6.46 9.25 14.36
N LEU A 213 5.15 9.38 14.19
CA LEU A 213 4.21 8.28 14.38
C LEU A 213 4.48 7.20 13.33
N ARG A 214 4.30 5.94 13.72
CA ARG A 214 4.46 4.77 12.83
C ARG A 214 3.10 4.09 12.66
N PRO A 215 2.83 3.46 11.51
CA PRO A 215 1.64 2.62 11.35
C PRO A 215 1.54 1.57 12.47
N PHE A 216 0.42 1.58 13.19
CA PHE A 216 0.24 0.75 14.38
C PHE A 216 -0.79 -0.36 14.20
N ALA A 217 -1.92 -0.09 13.55
CA ALA A 217 -3.07 -0.99 13.51
C ALA A 217 -2.71 -2.38 12.93
N VAL A 218 -2.14 -2.42 11.72
CA VAL A 218 -1.80 -3.68 11.04
C VAL A 218 -0.67 -4.43 11.76
N PRO A 219 0.46 -3.80 12.15
CA PRO A 219 1.50 -4.50 12.93
C PRO A 219 1.02 -4.97 14.31
N ALA A 220 0.07 -4.27 14.94
CA ALA A 220 -0.50 -4.69 16.22
C ALA A 220 -1.40 -5.92 16.05
N LEU A 221 -2.27 -5.92 15.03
CA LEU A 221 -3.10 -7.06 14.69
C LEU A 221 -2.25 -8.27 14.30
N ALA A 222 -1.22 -8.09 13.46
CA ALA A 222 -0.30 -9.14 13.08
C ALA A 222 0.42 -9.76 14.29
N ARG A 223 0.93 -8.94 15.22
CA ARG A 223 1.50 -9.42 16.50
C ARG A 223 0.47 -10.16 17.36
N TRP A 224 -0.79 -9.74 17.33
CA TRP A 224 -1.84 -10.41 18.07
C TRP A 224 -2.15 -11.78 17.47
N VAL A 225 -2.39 -11.86 16.16
CA VAL A 225 -2.62 -13.12 15.42
C VAL A 225 -1.44 -14.08 15.60
N ARG A 226 -0.20 -13.59 15.46
CA ARG A 226 1.03 -14.38 15.59
C ARG A 226 1.16 -15.13 16.91
N ARG A 227 0.59 -14.60 18.01
CA ARG A 227 0.59 -15.26 19.34
C ARG A 227 -0.25 -16.53 19.39
N PHE A 228 -1.22 -16.68 18.49
CA PHE A 228 -2.09 -17.85 18.42
C PHE A 228 -1.63 -18.86 17.36
N MET A 229 -0.61 -18.54 16.59
CA MET A 229 -0.03 -19.43 15.58
C MET A 229 1.06 -20.29 16.20
N ARG A 230 0.98 -21.61 15.98
CA ARG A 230 2.01 -22.55 16.42
C ARG A 230 3.27 -22.37 15.59
N SER A 231 4.42 -22.43 16.27
CA SER A 231 5.76 -22.51 15.68
C SER A 231 5.96 -23.83 14.95
#